data_AF-A0A2J6SFF8-F1
#
_entry.id   AF-A0A2J6SFF8-F1
#
_cell.length_a   1.000
_cell.length_b   1.000
_cell.length_c   1.000
_cell.angle_alpha   90.00
_cell.angle_beta   90.00
_cell.angle_gamma   90.00
#
_symmetry.space_group_name_H-M   'P 1'
#
loop_
_entity.id
_entity.type
_entity.pdbx_description
1 polymer ?
#
loop_
_entity_poly.entity_id
_entity_poly.type
_entity_poly.pdbx_seq_one_letter_code
_entity_poly.pdbx_strand_id
1 'polypeptide(L)'
;MEVWWTGTDGSIQGSWMYDKIEWHRYQLEGAGPGSAVIGGGLRAQSRRSDVLHLWWVSTKGSLEGAFIVEGKTPWTRYQMAGHDSASLSTGICSLHRYSGTEEIFWIAPNGAMFNAYWYEGMPSWNVFQTLPGGSAKPNGKLMGVSREPGTMEIWYAASDGGVSDRYWYDFRTKRFGAPILSGGLAALGGWTSITLKEQGSIRWNGDGHDSGADDYDYGVVGILRPRPESNLAPITLVHSGHVSGHIIGSSGRDDPWDQTNDKDYIGLIQKHYDDYANGTFAISVVYTSGFQSTFESLINTVVKWSVGSLLDGVGILIFIGVEVGSLVMTGSLVPGARILNGVLWMAGPGNTLLAIAAGGIASAGSRSKVISEEDYRWANNEVFNGTLPPRDKIRITDTKGKDGRAFTFPMSDGSITLNVGGMPGMFENPQSNQPTLIHELVHAWQIHHTPFQLSLLADALASQLRGSTSYDYPDAGLPFKDMNLEQQAQIVEDWWTDPNDKIHPRRGRMKGEKKDETSTYFRYIRDNIRTGNY
;
A
#
# COMPACT_ATOMS: atom_id res chain seq x y z
N MET A 1 14.70 17.43 17.44
CA MET A 1 15.95 16.88 16.88
C MET A 1 16.93 16.69 18.02
N GLU A 2 17.73 15.63 17.98
CA GLU A 2 18.84 15.44 18.93
C GLU A 2 20.14 15.11 18.19
N VAL A 3 21.24 15.59 18.72
CA VAL A 3 22.59 15.36 18.21
C VAL A 3 23.46 14.85 19.35
N TRP A 4 24.28 13.83 19.05
CA TRP A 4 25.10 13.14 20.02
C TRP A 4 26.55 13.08 19.55
N TRP A 5 27.48 13.21 20.48
CA TRP A 5 28.92 13.13 20.20
C TRP A 5 29.69 12.59 21.41
N THR A 6 30.91 12.13 21.13
CA THR A 6 31.90 11.79 22.17
C THR A 6 32.69 13.06 22.52
N GLY A 7 32.70 13.43 23.79
CA GLY A 7 33.51 14.52 24.33
C GLY A 7 35.00 14.26 24.21
N THR A 8 35.82 15.31 24.30
CA THR A 8 37.29 15.20 24.24
C THR A 8 37.89 14.43 25.42
N ASP A 9 37.10 14.21 26.47
CA ASP A 9 37.43 13.38 27.64
C ASP A 9 36.86 11.95 27.53
N GLY A 10 36.20 11.59 26.43
CA GLY A 10 35.56 10.30 26.23
C GLY A 10 34.17 10.16 26.87
N SER A 11 33.55 11.24 27.37
CA SER A 11 32.15 11.24 27.80
C SER A 11 31.16 11.19 26.63
N ILE A 12 29.95 10.67 26.84
CA ILE A 12 28.86 10.77 25.84
C ILE A 12 28.02 12.01 26.13
N GLN A 13 27.95 12.91 25.16
CA GLN A 13 27.32 14.22 25.27
C GLN A 13 26.21 14.35 24.22
N GLY A 14 25.14 15.05 24.59
CA GLY A 14 23.97 15.25 23.75
C GLY A 14 23.52 16.72 23.74
N SER A 15 22.82 17.08 22.68
CA SER A 15 22.08 18.34 22.58
C SER A 15 20.73 18.08 21.92
N TRP A 16 19.66 18.65 22.47
CA TRP A 16 18.32 18.50 21.93
C TRP A 16 17.67 19.86 21.63
N MET A 17 16.77 19.88 20.65
CA MET A 17 15.94 21.03 20.26
C MET A 17 14.57 20.52 19.81
N TYR A 18 13.51 20.83 20.56
CA TYR A 18 12.14 20.37 20.27
C TYR A 18 11.22 21.46 19.68
N ASP A 19 11.47 22.73 19.97
CA ASP A 19 10.60 23.87 19.63
C ASP A 19 11.19 24.86 18.61
N LYS A 20 12.35 24.53 18.04
CA LYS A 20 13.10 25.35 17.05
C LYS A 20 13.65 26.69 17.58
N ILE A 21 13.77 26.86 18.90
CA ILE A 21 14.19 28.15 19.48
C ILE A 21 15.56 28.04 20.16
N GLU A 22 15.84 26.98 20.92
CA GLU A 22 17.11 26.81 21.63
C GLU A 22 17.61 25.35 21.65
N TRP A 23 18.93 25.18 21.68
CA TRP A 23 19.57 23.88 21.88
C TRP A 23 19.99 23.71 23.34
N HIS A 24 19.54 22.61 23.95
CA HIS A 24 19.87 22.29 25.35
C HIS A 24 20.88 21.15 25.42
N ARG A 25 22.06 21.44 25.98
CA ARG A 25 23.18 20.50 26.09
C ARG A 25 23.17 19.74 27.42
N TYR A 26 23.56 18.49 27.37
CA TYR A 26 23.67 17.63 28.54
C TYR A 26 24.69 16.49 28.33
N GLN A 27 25.13 15.87 29.42
CA GLN A 27 25.91 14.64 29.40
C GLN A 27 24.99 13.46 29.70
N LEU A 28 25.16 12.34 28.99
CA LEU A 28 24.45 11.10 29.31
C LEU A 28 24.86 10.60 30.71
N GLU A 29 23.87 10.37 31.56
CA GLU A 29 24.09 9.87 32.92
C GLU A 29 24.81 8.52 32.90
N GLY A 30 25.85 8.36 33.73
CA GLY A 30 26.68 7.16 33.77
C GLY A 30 27.65 7.00 32.59
N ALA A 31 27.71 7.95 31.65
CA ALA A 31 28.63 7.98 30.51
C ALA A 31 29.66 9.13 30.62
N GLY A 32 30.30 9.26 31.78
CA GLY A 32 31.30 10.30 32.05
C GLY A 32 32.65 10.08 31.34
N PRO A 33 33.69 10.84 31.74
CA PRO A 33 35.03 10.73 31.15
C PRO A 33 35.53 9.28 31.01
N GLY A 34 36.09 8.94 29.85
CA GLY A 34 36.63 7.61 29.54
C GLY A 34 35.61 6.53 29.16
N SER A 35 34.32 6.87 29.07
CA SER A 35 33.25 5.91 28.75
C SER A 35 33.27 5.42 27.30
N ALA A 36 33.77 6.23 26.37
CA ALA A 36 33.77 5.95 24.94
C ALA A 36 35.13 6.26 24.29
N VAL A 37 35.47 5.53 23.22
CA VAL A 37 36.66 5.82 22.41
C VAL A 37 36.44 7.12 21.63
N ILE A 38 37.39 8.05 21.73
CA ILE A 38 37.38 9.26 20.91
C ILE A 38 37.59 8.87 19.44
N GLY A 39 36.63 9.21 18.59
CA GLY A 39 36.61 8.80 17.17
C GLY A 39 36.13 7.37 16.92
N GLY A 40 35.70 6.65 17.96
CA GLY A 40 35.03 5.36 17.86
C GLY A 40 33.60 5.46 17.35
N GLY A 41 32.95 4.31 17.19
CA GLY A 41 31.55 4.27 16.78
C GLY A 41 30.62 4.87 17.84
N LEU A 42 29.71 5.75 17.42
CA LEU A 42 28.58 6.26 18.18
C LEU A 42 27.36 6.29 17.25
N ARG A 43 26.23 5.77 17.70
CA ARG A 43 24.99 5.72 16.93
C ARG A 43 23.81 6.07 17.82
N ALA A 44 22.98 6.98 17.33
CA ALA A 44 21.68 7.30 17.92
C ALA A 44 20.56 6.86 16.98
N GLN A 45 19.46 6.38 17.53
CA GLN A 45 18.28 6.00 16.76
C GLN A 45 17.00 6.16 17.56
N SER A 46 15.94 6.58 16.87
CA SER A 46 14.58 6.57 17.38
C SER A 46 13.73 5.72 16.44
N ARG A 47 13.01 4.72 17.01
CA ARG A 47 12.08 3.84 16.28
C ARG A 47 10.61 4.26 16.44
N ARG A 48 10.33 5.14 17.41
CA ARG A 48 9.05 5.75 17.71
C ARG A 48 9.30 7.12 18.32
N SER A 49 8.34 8.04 18.22
CA SER A 49 8.47 9.41 18.73
C SER A 49 8.80 9.50 20.22
N ASP A 50 8.47 8.47 20.99
CA ASP A 50 8.62 8.43 22.45
C ASP A 50 9.87 7.67 22.94
N VAL A 51 10.73 7.17 22.05
CA VAL A 51 11.90 6.38 22.45
C VAL A 51 13.16 6.78 21.69
N LEU A 52 14.27 6.87 22.43
CA LEU A 52 15.61 7.14 21.89
C LEU A 52 16.61 6.13 22.42
N HIS A 53 17.40 5.57 21.51
CA HIS A 53 18.45 4.61 21.78
C HIS A 53 19.82 5.16 21.35
N LEU A 54 20.85 4.81 22.10
CA LEU A 54 22.25 5.15 21.87
C LEU A 54 23.13 3.92 22.01
N TRP A 55 24.11 3.80 21.14
CA TRP A 55 25.18 2.80 21.25
C TRP A 55 26.53 3.40 20.94
N TRP A 56 27.54 2.97 21.67
CA TRP A 56 28.92 3.41 21.46
C TRP A 56 29.94 2.32 21.75
N VAL A 57 31.14 2.49 21.20
CA VAL A 57 32.29 1.65 21.53
C VAL A 57 33.02 2.24 22.74
N SER A 58 33.15 1.44 23.80
CA SER A 58 33.88 1.85 24.99
C SER A 58 35.39 1.81 24.78
N THR A 59 36.15 2.49 25.65
CA THR A 59 37.62 2.44 25.67
C THR A 59 38.21 1.04 25.86
N LYS A 60 37.39 0.06 26.26
CA LYS A 60 37.74 -1.36 26.42
C LYS A 60 37.28 -2.24 25.24
N GLY A 61 36.79 -1.64 24.16
CA GLY A 61 36.27 -2.38 23.00
C GLY A 61 34.95 -3.12 23.25
N SER A 62 34.20 -2.77 24.31
CA SER A 62 32.82 -3.25 24.46
C SER A 62 31.84 -2.42 23.64
N LEU A 63 30.73 -3.04 23.25
CA LEU A 63 29.58 -2.34 22.69
C LEU A 63 28.60 -2.03 23.82
N GLU A 64 28.49 -0.75 24.14
CA GLU A 64 27.62 -0.24 25.21
C GLU A 64 26.34 0.32 24.61
N GLY A 65 25.25 0.25 25.37
CA GLY A 65 23.93 0.74 24.99
C GLY A 65 23.24 1.54 26.10
N ALA A 66 22.43 2.49 25.68
CA ALA A 66 21.52 3.21 26.56
C ALA A 66 20.22 3.53 25.83
N PHE A 67 19.09 3.51 26.53
CA PHE A 67 17.82 4.00 25.98
C PHE A 67 17.02 4.79 27.02
N ILE A 68 16.16 5.66 26.51
CA ILE A 68 15.18 6.41 27.29
C ILE A 68 13.82 6.36 26.60
N VAL A 69 12.76 6.27 27.41
CA VAL A 69 11.38 6.41 26.97
C VAL A 69 10.86 7.72 27.55
N GLU A 70 10.10 8.48 26.78
CA GLU A 70 9.52 9.75 27.21
C GLU A 70 8.79 9.60 28.56
N GLY A 71 9.08 10.50 29.50
CA GLY A 71 8.55 10.45 30.87
C GLY A 71 9.17 9.38 31.79
N LYS A 72 10.11 8.55 31.32
CA LYS A 72 10.82 7.55 32.14
C LYS A 72 12.28 7.93 32.33
N THR A 73 12.60 8.43 33.51
CA THR A 73 13.97 8.69 33.96
C THR A 73 14.36 7.75 35.11
N PRO A 74 15.67 7.46 35.31
CA PRO A 74 16.82 7.84 34.48
C PRO A 74 16.95 7.01 33.19
N TRP A 75 17.99 7.27 32.40
CA TRP A 75 18.35 6.42 31.25
C TRP A 75 18.60 4.97 31.68
N THR A 76 18.14 4.01 30.89
CA THR A 76 18.46 2.60 31.12
C THR A 76 19.72 2.22 30.36
N ARG A 77 20.73 1.74 31.09
CA ARG A 77 22.06 1.37 30.60
C ARG A 77 22.22 -0.13 30.49
N TYR A 78 22.95 -0.60 29.49
CA TYR A 78 23.29 -2.01 29.32
C TYR A 78 24.55 -2.19 28.49
N GLN A 79 25.21 -3.33 28.65
CA GLN A 79 26.32 -3.75 27.78
C GLN A 79 25.79 -4.79 26.80
N MET A 80 25.92 -4.51 25.50
CA MET A 80 25.45 -5.39 24.43
C MET A 80 26.46 -6.48 24.09
N ALA A 81 27.74 -6.12 24.06
CA ALA A 81 28.84 -7.05 23.85
C ALA A 81 30.00 -6.69 24.79
N GLY A 82 30.66 -7.72 25.34
CA GLY A 82 31.73 -7.56 26.32
C GLY A 82 32.99 -6.90 25.76
N HIS A 83 34.03 -6.79 26.59
CA HIS A 83 35.32 -6.24 26.17
C HIS A 83 35.87 -6.94 24.92
N ASP A 84 36.66 -6.21 24.13
CA ASP A 84 37.30 -6.69 22.89
C ASP A 84 36.35 -7.21 21.80
N SER A 85 35.03 -6.99 21.94
CA SER A 85 34.02 -7.45 20.98
C SER A 85 33.82 -6.50 19.80
N ALA A 86 34.23 -5.24 19.93
CA ALA A 86 34.15 -4.21 18.89
C ALA A 86 35.53 -3.60 18.64
N SER A 87 35.87 -3.40 17.37
CA SER A 87 37.07 -2.64 17.00
C SER A 87 36.94 -1.19 17.47
N LEU A 88 37.98 -0.64 18.09
CA LEU A 88 37.99 0.71 18.66
C LEU A 88 37.73 1.83 17.62
N SER A 89 37.84 1.52 16.33
CA SER A 89 37.62 2.46 15.22
C SER A 89 36.46 2.08 14.29
N THR A 90 35.70 1.03 14.63
CA THR A 90 34.55 0.59 13.82
C THR A 90 33.48 1.66 13.72
N GLY A 91 32.76 1.69 12.60
CA GLY A 91 31.42 2.26 12.58
C GLY A 91 30.43 1.37 13.36
N ILE A 92 29.35 1.96 13.85
CA ILE A 92 28.15 1.24 14.30
C ILE A 92 27.04 1.61 13.32
N CYS A 93 26.33 0.62 12.81
CA CYS A 93 25.11 0.82 12.06
C CYS A 93 23.92 0.35 12.90
N SER A 94 22.82 1.12 12.87
CA SER A 94 21.56 0.67 13.42
C SER A 94 20.41 1.05 12.48
N LEU A 95 19.41 0.18 12.42
CA LEU A 95 18.21 0.31 11.62
C LEU A 95 17.02 -0.33 12.35
N HIS A 96 15.81 0.06 11.96
CA HIS A 96 14.57 -0.63 12.35
C HIS A 96 13.73 -0.78 11.10
N ARG A 97 13.00 -1.89 11.01
CA ARG A 97 12.13 -2.20 9.87
C ARG A 97 10.71 -1.67 10.08
N TYR A 98 10.28 -1.66 11.34
CA TYR A 98 9.04 -1.07 11.83
C TYR A 98 9.20 -0.77 13.34
N SER A 99 8.19 -0.12 13.94
CA SER A 99 8.25 0.40 15.31
C SER A 99 8.61 -0.64 16.37
N GLY A 100 8.35 -1.93 16.15
CA GLY A 100 8.61 -3.03 17.08
C GLY A 100 9.93 -3.78 16.86
N THR A 101 10.83 -3.28 16.00
CA THR A 101 12.12 -3.94 15.69
C THR A 101 13.30 -3.02 15.94
N GLU A 102 14.43 -3.59 16.30
CA GLU A 102 15.70 -2.89 16.40
C GLU A 102 16.86 -3.82 16.04
N GLU A 103 17.80 -3.29 15.26
CA GLU A 103 18.90 -4.04 14.67
C GLU A 103 20.18 -3.19 14.74
N ILE A 104 21.27 -3.78 15.21
CA ILE A 104 22.57 -3.12 15.36
C ILE A 104 23.65 -3.99 14.75
N PHE A 105 24.63 -3.36 14.10
CA PHE A 105 25.75 -4.02 13.45
C PHE A 105 27.05 -3.33 13.84
N TRP A 106 28.08 -4.13 14.11
CA TRP A 106 29.43 -3.66 14.40
C TRP A 106 30.48 -4.62 13.84
N ILE A 107 31.71 -4.13 13.69
CA ILE A 107 32.87 -4.93 13.27
C ILE A 107 33.74 -5.21 14.50
N ALA A 108 34.09 -6.48 14.70
CA ALA A 108 35.03 -6.93 15.70
C ALA A 108 36.49 -6.67 15.28
N PRO A 109 37.47 -6.68 16.20
CA PRO A 109 38.88 -6.41 15.87
C PRO A 109 39.48 -7.31 14.78
N ASN A 110 38.99 -8.55 14.65
CA ASN A 110 39.40 -9.50 13.62
C ASN A 110 38.71 -9.30 12.26
N GLY A 111 37.88 -8.27 12.09
CA GLY A 111 37.14 -7.99 10.85
C GLY A 111 35.86 -8.82 10.66
N ALA A 112 35.42 -9.58 11.68
CA ALA A 112 34.11 -10.21 11.69
C ALA A 112 33.02 -9.15 11.88
N MET A 113 31.85 -9.37 11.27
CA MET A 113 30.67 -8.52 11.51
C MET A 113 29.69 -9.26 12.40
N PHE A 114 29.18 -8.57 13.40
CA PHE A 114 28.14 -9.05 14.30
C PHE A 114 26.86 -8.25 14.08
N ASN A 115 25.74 -8.90 14.35
CA ASN A 115 24.41 -8.32 14.44
C ASN A 115 23.82 -8.60 15.82
N ALA A 116 23.14 -7.60 16.37
CA ALA A 116 22.24 -7.76 17.51
C ALA A 116 20.85 -7.30 17.12
N TYR A 117 19.84 -8.13 17.39
CA TYR A 117 18.45 -7.78 17.17
C TYR A 117 17.62 -7.89 18.45
N TRP A 118 16.63 -7.01 18.56
CA TRP A 118 15.60 -7.05 19.59
C TRP A 118 14.26 -6.72 18.97
N TYR A 119 13.26 -7.56 19.25
CA TYR A 119 11.88 -7.34 18.83
C TYR A 119 10.99 -7.18 20.06
N GLU A 120 9.95 -6.36 19.93
CA GLU A 120 9.03 -6.06 21.03
C GLU A 120 8.45 -7.33 21.65
N GLY A 121 8.53 -7.44 22.98
CA GLY A 121 8.16 -8.64 23.73
C GLY A 121 9.32 -9.62 23.99
N MET A 122 10.49 -9.44 23.36
CA MET A 122 11.68 -10.24 23.68
C MET A 122 12.31 -9.81 25.02
N PRO A 123 12.73 -10.77 25.86
CA PRO A 123 13.31 -10.46 27.17
C PRO A 123 14.74 -9.90 27.07
N SER A 124 15.44 -10.14 25.97
CA SER A 124 16.83 -9.75 25.76
C SER A 124 17.15 -9.61 24.27
N TRP A 125 18.26 -8.95 23.98
CA TRP A 125 18.88 -8.92 22.66
C TRP A 125 19.38 -10.31 22.27
N ASN A 126 19.28 -10.65 20.99
CA ASN A 126 19.94 -11.80 20.40
C ASN A 126 21.14 -11.32 19.59
N VAL A 127 22.33 -11.87 19.88
CA VAL A 127 23.58 -11.49 19.22
C VAL A 127 24.12 -12.67 18.43
N PHE A 128 24.48 -12.45 17.17
CA PHE A 128 25.13 -13.47 16.34
C PHE A 128 26.13 -12.87 15.36
N GLN A 129 27.03 -13.71 14.85
CA GLN A 129 28.02 -13.32 13.86
C GLN A 129 27.43 -13.43 12.45
N THR A 130 27.39 -12.32 11.71
CA THR A 130 26.86 -12.26 10.34
C THR A 130 27.95 -12.52 9.29
N LEU A 131 29.20 -12.13 9.57
CA LEU A 131 30.35 -12.36 8.69
C LEU A 131 31.54 -12.95 9.47
N PRO A 132 32.29 -13.89 8.87
CA PRO A 132 33.50 -14.42 9.48
C PRO A 132 34.61 -13.36 9.59
N GLY A 133 35.60 -13.63 10.44
CA GLY A 133 36.80 -12.82 10.56
C GLY A 133 37.50 -12.63 9.20
N GLY A 134 38.10 -11.45 9.01
CA GLY A 134 38.74 -11.06 7.75
C GLY A 134 37.80 -10.57 6.65
N SER A 135 36.48 -10.50 6.89
CA SER A 135 35.52 -10.03 5.88
C SER A 135 35.51 -8.50 5.73
N ALA A 136 35.48 -7.78 6.86
CA ALA A 136 35.42 -6.32 6.89
C ALA A 136 36.74 -5.72 7.40
N LYS A 137 37.03 -4.47 7.01
CA LYS A 137 38.13 -3.70 7.61
C LYS A 137 37.78 -3.32 9.04
N PRO A 138 38.63 -3.61 10.06
CA PRO A 138 38.34 -3.26 11.46
C PRO A 138 38.11 -1.76 11.70
N ASN A 139 38.75 -0.88 10.91
CA ASN A 139 38.54 0.57 10.94
C ASN A 139 37.51 1.06 9.90
N GLY A 140 36.81 0.14 9.26
CA GLY A 140 35.80 0.41 8.24
C GLY A 140 34.53 1.00 8.83
N LYS A 141 33.77 1.70 7.98
CA LYS A 141 32.43 2.19 8.32
C LYS A 141 31.37 1.21 7.82
N LEU A 142 30.23 1.24 8.51
CA LEU A 142 29.03 0.46 8.25
C LEU A 142 27.89 1.43 7.98
N MET A 143 27.08 1.16 6.98
CA MET A 143 25.85 1.87 6.72
C MET A 143 24.76 0.87 6.37
N GLY A 144 23.53 1.16 6.73
CA GLY A 144 22.42 0.26 6.47
C GLY A 144 21.13 1.02 6.32
N VAL A 145 20.21 0.43 5.59
CA VAL A 145 18.89 0.99 5.31
C VAL A 145 17.85 -0.12 5.39
N SER A 146 16.65 0.27 5.79
CA SER A 146 15.42 -0.49 5.57
C SER A 146 14.58 0.35 4.63
N ARG A 147 14.31 -0.14 3.42
CA ARG A 147 13.54 0.61 2.41
C ARG A 147 12.04 0.35 2.56
N GLU A 148 11.70 -0.82 3.09
CA GLU A 148 10.34 -1.28 3.38
C GLU A 148 10.33 -2.13 4.66
N PRO A 149 9.20 -2.26 5.36
CA PRO A 149 9.07 -3.24 6.43
C PRO A 149 9.47 -4.64 5.95
N GLY A 150 10.25 -5.36 6.75
CA GLY A 150 10.77 -6.68 6.37
C GLY A 150 12.11 -6.66 5.60
N THR A 151 12.63 -5.49 5.23
CA THR A 151 13.90 -5.38 4.48
C THR A 151 15.07 -4.88 5.31
N MET A 152 16.26 -5.41 5.06
CA MET A 152 17.51 -4.84 5.55
C MET A 152 18.57 -4.95 4.46
N GLU A 153 19.26 -3.85 4.18
CA GLU A 153 20.49 -3.86 3.39
C GLU A 153 21.60 -3.12 4.14
N ILE A 154 22.82 -3.66 4.10
CA ILE A 154 23.97 -3.14 4.83
C ILE A 154 25.18 -3.14 3.92
N TRP A 155 25.87 -2.00 3.87
CA TRP A 155 27.14 -1.82 3.18
C TRP A 155 28.27 -1.64 4.17
N TYR A 156 29.42 -2.22 3.83
CA TYR A 156 30.62 -2.17 4.65
C TYR A 156 31.88 -2.08 3.79
N ALA A 157 32.93 -1.49 4.37
CA ALA A 157 34.26 -1.54 3.79
C ALA A 157 34.85 -2.95 3.93
N ALA A 158 34.97 -3.66 2.82
CA ALA A 158 35.52 -5.01 2.76
C ALA A 158 37.06 -4.99 2.94
N SER A 159 37.62 -6.11 3.41
CA SER A 159 39.05 -6.23 3.71
C SER A 159 39.95 -6.00 2.49
N ASP A 160 39.45 -6.32 1.29
CA ASP A 160 40.08 -6.05 0.00
C ASP A 160 40.11 -4.55 -0.39
N GLY A 161 39.41 -3.70 0.36
CA GLY A 161 39.31 -2.26 0.10
C GLY A 161 38.12 -1.84 -0.75
N GLY A 162 37.29 -2.78 -1.23
CA GLY A 162 36.01 -2.50 -1.86
C GLY A 162 34.92 -2.13 -0.87
N VAL A 163 33.75 -1.78 -1.41
CA VAL A 163 32.49 -1.71 -0.67
C VAL A 163 31.70 -2.97 -1.01
N SER A 164 31.32 -3.74 0.00
CA SER A 164 30.48 -4.92 -0.14
C SER A 164 29.15 -4.72 0.58
N ASP A 165 28.13 -5.46 0.19
CA ASP A 165 26.83 -5.45 0.82
C ASP A 165 26.40 -6.81 1.40
N ARG A 166 25.40 -6.78 2.28
CA ARG A 166 24.60 -7.91 2.74
C ARG A 166 23.15 -7.47 2.84
N TYR A 167 22.23 -8.39 2.53
CA TYR A 167 20.80 -8.14 2.63
C TYR A 167 20.08 -9.28 3.36
N TRP A 168 18.94 -8.95 3.94
CA TRP A 168 18.01 -9.90 4.53
C TRP A 168 16.58 -9.42 4.35
N TYR A 169 15.70 -10.34 3.90
CA TYR A 169 14.29 -10.07 3.61
C TYR A 169 13.42 -11.11 4.30
N ASP A 170 12.46 -10.64 5.10
CA ASP A 170 11.47 -11.47 5.78
C ASP A 170 10.09 -10.93 5.51
N PHE A 171 9.48 -11.50 4.48
CA PHE A 171 8.12 -11.18 4.11
C PHE A 171 7.25 -12.37 4.47
N ARG A 172 6.23 -12.15 5.31
CA ARG A 172 5.23 -13.16 5.60
C ARG A 172 4.59 -13.62 4.28
N THR A 173 4.37 -14.93 4.14
CA THR A 173 3.79 -15.51 2.93
C THR A 173 2.56 -16.33 3.29
N LYS A 174 1.46 -16.12 2.57
CA LYS A 174 0.24 -16.92 2.67
C LYS A 174 -0.06 -17.58 1.33
N ARG A 175 -0.23 -18.90 1.35
CA ARG A 175 -0.67 -19.67 0.18
C ARG A 175 -2.11 -20.15 0.38
N PHE A 176 -2.93 -19.98 -0.65
CA PHE A 176 -4.23 -20.64 -0.77
C PHE A 176 -4.18 -21.57 -1.98
N GLY A 177 -4.84 -22.72 -1.90
CA GLY A 177 -4.92 -23.68 -2.98
C GLY A 177 -6.35 -24.17 -3.18
N ALA A 178 -6.71 -24.47 -4.41
CA ALA A 178 -7.99 -25.05 -4.76
C ALA A 178 -7.82 -26.07 -5.90
N PRO A 179 -8.54 -27.20 -5.87
CA PRO A 179 -8.55 -28.15 -6.98
C PRO A 179 -9.40 -27.60 -8.13
N ILE A 180 -8.96 -27.79 -9.38
CA ILE A 180 -9.81 -27.60 -10.56
C ILE A 180 -10.64 -28.88 -10.70
N LEU A 181 -11.96 -28.73 -10.68
CA LEU A 181 -12.90 -29.83 -10.84
C LEU A 181 -13.96 -29.42 -11.87
N SER A 182 -14.06 -30.13 -12.99
CA SER A 182 -15.23 -30.01 -13.85
C SER A 182 -16.44 -30.64 -13.17
N GLY A 183 -17.54 -29.87 -13.01
CA GLY A 183 -18.82 -30.46 -12.66
C GLY A 183 -19.40 -31.22 -13.87
N GLY A 184 -19.78 -32.49 -13.73
CA GLY A 184 -20.44 -33.28 -14.79
C GLY A 184 -19.59 -34.42 -15.37
N LEU A 185 -19.81 -34.76 -16.65
CA LEU A 185 -19.15 -35.87 -17.37
C LEU A 185 -17.79 -35.50 -17.98
N ALA A 186 -17.38 -34.23 -17.92
CA ALA A 186 -16.08 -33.81 -18.44
C ALA A 186 -14.95 -34.26 -17.51
N ALA A 187 -13.79 -34.53 -18.11
CA ALA A 187 -12.62 -35.12 -17.46
C ALA A 187 -11.52 -34.07 -17.14
N LEU A 188 -11.90 -32.79 -17.08
CA LEU A 188 -11.03 -31.66 -16.76
C LEU A 188 -10.79 -31.58 -15.24
N GLY A 189 -9.54 -31.67 -14.85
CA GLY A 189 -9.06 -31.56 -13.48
C GLY A 189 -7.87 -30.63 -13.36
N GLY A 190 -7.13 -30.77 -12.27
CA GLY A 190 -5.91 -30.01 -12.02
C GLY A 190 -5.93 -29.28 -10.68
N TRP A 191 -5.08 -28.26 -10.56
CA TRP A 191 -4.97 -27.48 -9.33
C TRP A 191 -4.60 -26.03 -9.63
N THR A 192 -4.91 -25.16 -8.68
CA THR A 192 -4.41 -23.79 -8.68
C THR A 192 -4.04 -23.35 -7.28
N SER A 193 -3.06 -22.45 -7.18
CA SER A 193 -2.73 -21.77 -5.94
C SER A 193 -2.41 -20.30 -6.14
N ILE A 194 -2.79 -19.49 -5.17
CA ILE A 194 -2.37 -18.10 -5.04
C ILE A 194 -1.44 -17.97 -3.84
N THR A 195 -0.33 -17.27 -4.02
CA THR A 195 0.65 -16.94 -2.99
C THR A 195 0.70 -15.44 -2.82
N LEU A 196 0.30 -14.97 -1.65
CA LEU A 196 0.45 -13.58 -1.21
C LEU A 196 1.75 -13.46 -0.44
N LYS A 197 2.54 -12.43 -0.73
CA LYS A 197 3.65 -12.02 0.13
C LYS A 197 3.33 -10.66 0.72
N GLU A 198 3.70 -10.45 1.98
CA GLU A 198 3.49 -9.20 2.69
C GLU A 198 4.12 -8.00 1.98
N GLN A 199 5.23 -8.20 1.25
CA GLN A 199 5.82 -7.19 0.34
C GLN A 199 4.91 -6.77 -0.81
N GLY A 200 3.69 -7.31 -0.94
CA GLY A 200 2.71 -6.87 -1.90
C GLY A 200 2.61 -7.71 -3.18
N SER A 201 3.56 -8.62 -3.41
CA SER A 201 3.55 -9.48 -4.59
C SER A 201 2.48 -10.57 -4.49
N ILE A 202 1.75 -10.78 -5.57
CA ILE A 202 0.82 -11.90 -5.74
C ILE A 202 1.39 -12.82 -6.81
N ARG A 203 1.52 -14.11 -6.52
CA ARG A 203 1.82 -15.14 -7.53
C ARG A 203 0.64 -16.08 -7.64
N TRP A 204 0.13 -16.27 -8.85
CA TRP A 204 -0.95 -17.19 -9.14
C TRP A 204 -0.50 -18.21 -10.18
N ASN A 205 -0.61 -19.48 -9.82
CA ASN A 205 -0.13 -20.57 -10.64
C ASN A 205 -1.06 -21.77 -10.54
N GLY A 206 -0.90 -22.70 -11.48
CA GLY A 206 -1.64 -23.94 -11.48
C GLY A 206 -1.34 -24.76 -12.71
N ASP A 207 -2.09 -25.83 -12.85
CA ASP A 207 -2.00 -26.75 -13.97
C ASP A 207 -3.39 -27.33 -14.22
N GLY A 208 -3.96 -27.04 -15.40
CA GLY A 208 -5.18 -27.67 -15.87
C GLY A 208 -4.85 -28.98 -16.56
N HIS A 209 -5.58 -30.04 -16.26
CA HIS A 209 -5.30 -31.38 -16.79
C HIS A 209 -6.55 -32.01 -17.40
N ASP A 210 -6.49 -32.47 -18.64
CA ASP A 210 -7.54 -33.34 -19.17
C ASP A 210 -7.19 -34.82 -19.03
N SER A 211 -8.05 -35.57 -18.34
CA SER A 211 -7.98 -37.02 -18.19
C SER A 211 -8.84 -37.80 -19.20
N GLY A 212 -9.58 -37.11 -20.06
CA GLY A 212 -10.56 -37.66 -21.00
C GLY A 212 -10.10 -37.80 -22.45
N ALA A 213 -11.09 -37.99 -23.33
CA ALA A 213 -10.89 -38.20 -24.76
C ALA A 213 -11.11 -36.94 -25.61
N ASP A 214 -11.86 -35.97 -25.08
CA ASP A 214 -12.23 -34.74 -25.77
C ASP A 214 -11.27 -33.60 -25.45
N ASP A 215 -11.00 -32.72 -26.42
CA ASP A 215 -10.26 -31.49 -26.17
C ASP A 215 -11.15 -30.46 -25.44
N TYR A 216 -10.56 -29.73 -24.50
CA TYR A 216 -11.25 -28.68 -23.75
C TYR A 216 -10.48 -27.36 -23.82
N ASP A 217 -11.19 -26.31 -24.22
CA ASP A 217 -10.84 -24.95 -23.82
C ASP A 217 -11.51 -24.67 -22.47
N TYR A 218 -10.76 -24.07 -21.55
CA TYR A 218 -11.23 -23.81 -20.20
C TYR A 218 -10.80 -22.44 -19.68
N GLY A 219 -11.56 -21.95 -18.70
CA GLY A 219 -11.27 -20.74 -17.96
C GLY A 219 -11.39 -20.99 -16.46
N VAL A 220 -10.43 -20.46 -15.69
CA VAL A 220 -10.41 -20.52 -14.24
C VAL A 220 -10.45 -19.09 -13.70
N VAL A 221 -11.42 -18.83 -12.83
CA VAL A 221 -11.56 -17.57 -12.11
C VAL A 221 -11.28 -17.83 -10.63
N GLY A 222 -10.19 -17.29 -10.12
CA GLY A 222 -9.84 -17.33 -8.70
C GLY A 222 -10.26 -16.05 -7.98
N ILE A 223 -10.94 -16.16 -6.86
CA ILE A 223 -11.43 -15.03 -6.06
C ILE A 223 -10.91 -15.16 -4.64
N LEU A 224 -10.01 -14.24 -4.30
CA LEU A 224 -9.52 -14.06 -2.95
C LEU A 224 -10.37 -12.98 -2.27
N ARG A 225 -11.26 -13.44 -1.38
CA ARG A 225 -12.01 -12.56 -0.50
C ARG A 225 -11.16 -12.24 0.72
N PRO A 226 -11.10 -10.98 1.15
CA PRO A 226 -10.52 -10.64 2.44
C PRO A 226 -11.39 -11.22 3.58
N ARG A 227 -10.92 -11.14 4.81
CA ARG A 227 -11.69 -11.60 5.99
C ARG A 227 -13.06 -10.92 6.05
N PRO A 228 -14.12 -11.61 6.53
CA PRO A 228 -15.51 -11.15 6.43
C PRO A 228 -15.79 -9.78 7.06
N GLU A 229 -15.07 -9.43 8.13
CA GLU A 229 -15.19 -8.14 8.82
C GLU A 229 -14.49 -6.98 8.09
N SER A 230 -13.68 -7.27 7.08
CA SER A 230 -13.03 -6.23 6.27
C SER A 230 -14.04 -5.64 5.27
N ASN A 231 -13.86 -4.35 4.95
CA ASN A 231 -14.68 -3.65 3.95
C ASN A 231 -13.96 -3.56 2.59
N LEU A 232 -13.00 -4.44 2.35
CA LEU A 232 -12.18 -4.44 1.15
C LEU A 232 -12.87 -5.27 0.05
N ALA A 233 -12.67 -4.87 -1.21
CA ALA A 233 -13.16 -5.66 -2.31
C ALA A 233 -12.34 -6.95 -2.51
N PRO A 234 -12.95 -8.04 -2.98
CA PRO A 234 -12.21 -9.23 -3.37
C PRO A 234 -11.26 -8.98 -4.54
N ILE A 235 -10.13 -9.68 -4.51
CA ILE A 235 -9.18 -9.76 -5.63
C ILE A 235 -9.59 -10.93 -6.53
N THR A 236 -9.71 -10.67 -7.82
CA THR A 236 -10.07 -11.66 -8.83
C THR A 236 -8.93 -11.85 -9.82
N LEU A 237 -8.62 -13.11 -10.11
CA LEU A 237 -7.57 -13.56 -11.01
C LEU A 237 -8.22 -14.45 -12.07
N VAL A 238 -7.78 -14.32 -13.33
CA VAL A 238 -8.39 -15.06 -14.45
C VAL A 238 -7.32 -15.63 -15.38
N HIS A 239 -7.49 -16.91 -15.72
CA HIS A 239 -6.65 -17.72 -16.59
C HIS A 239 -7.56 -18.43 -17.59
N SER A 240 -7.10 -18.50 -18.83
CA SER A 240 -7.69 -19.25 -19.92
C SER A 240 -6.65 -20.17 -20.53
N GLY A 241 -7.08 -21.39 -20.86
CA GLY A 241 -6.20 -22.46 -21.25
C GLY A 241 -6.84 -23.45 -22.20
N HIS A 242 -6.02 -24.32 -22.76
CA HIS A 242 -6.44 -25.42 -23.62
C HIS A 242 -5.74 -26.70 -23.17
N VAL A 243 -6.51 -27.78 -23.07
CA VAL A 243 -5.99 -29.13 -22.82
C VAL A 243 -6.56 -30.10 -23.85
N SER A 244 -5.70 -30.97 -24.39
CA SER A 244 -6.07 -31.94 -25.42
C SER A 244 -6.38 -33.32 -24.84
N GLY A 245 -7.35 -34.01 -25.44
CA GLY A 245 -7.80 -35.35 -25.06
C GLY A 245 -7.05 -36.50 -25.76
N HIS A 246 -7.45 -37.73 -25.47
CA HIS A 246 -6.73 -38.97 -25.78
C HIS A 246 -6.68 -39.43 -27.26
N ILE A 247 -7.22 -38.69 -28.23
CA ILE A 247 -7.22 -39.16 -29.63
C ILE A 247 -5.82 -38.99 -30.24
N ILE A 248 -5.27 -40.12 -30.70
CA ILE A 248 -3.89 -40.40 -31.16
C ILE A 248 -3.17 -39.18 -31.79
N GLY A 249 -2.16 -38.68 -31.07
CA GLY A 249 -1.18 -37.70 -31.59
C GLY A 249 -1.15 -36.34 -30.90
N SER A 250 -2.08 -36.06 -29.98
CA SER A 250 -2.12 -34.80 -29.22
C SER A 250 -1.06 -34.78 -28.10
N SER A 251 -0.16 -33.81 -28.15
CA SER A 251 0.66 -33.37 -27.01
C SER A 251 0.02 -32.11 -26.42
N GLY A 252 -0.28 -32.09 -25.12
CA GLY A 252 -0.88 -30.91 -24.47
C GLY A 252 -2.04 -31.22 -23.51
N ARG A 253 -1.96 -32.32 -22.75
CA ARG A 253 -2.99 -32.67 -21.74
C ARG A 253 -2.93 -31.81 -20.48
N ASP A 254 -1.80 -31.12 -20.30
CA ASP A 254 -1.47 -30.27 -19.18
C ASP A 254 -1.30 -28.85 -19.69
N ASP A 255 -1.83 -27.89 -18.94
CA ASP A 255 -1.70 -26.46 -19.19
C ASP A 255 -1.18 -25.77 -17.92
N PRO A 256 0.14 -25.78 -17.69
CA PRO A 256 0.73 -25.12 -16.55
C PRO A 256 0.82 -23.61 -16.77
N TRP A 257 0.40 -22.83 -15.78
CA TRP A 257 0.58 -21.38 -15.78
C TRP A 257 1.26 -20.88 -14.51
N ASP A 258 1.97 -19.77 -14.65
CA ASP A 258 2.63 -19.08 -13.54
C ASP A 258 2.67 -17.58 -13.80
N GLN A 259 1.81 -16.84 -13.11
CA GLN A 259 1.69 -15.40 -13.23
C GLN A 259 2.14 -14.77 -11.91
N THR A 260 3.23 -14.02 -11.94
CA THR A 260 3.67 -13.19 -10.81
C THR A 260 3.38 -11.73 -11.10
N ASN A 261 2.86 -11.05 -10.09
CA ASN A 261 2.53 -9.64 -10.17
C ASN A 261 3.17 -8.87 -9.01
N ASP A 262 4.13 -8.05 -9.37
CA ASP A 262 5.19 -7.56 -8.49
C ASP A 262 5.52 -6.08 -8.72
N LYS A 263 4.65 -5.34 -9.42
CA LYS A 263 4.83 -3.88 -9.64
C LYS A 263 3.58 -3.05 -9.41
N ASP A 264 2.41 -3.47 -9.88
CA ASP A 264 1.25 -2.57 -9.88
C ASP A 264 0.34 -2.73 -8.64
N TYR A 265 0.52 -3.80 -7.85
CA TYR A 265 -0.43 -4.24 -6.79
C TYR A 265 0.14 -4.21 -5.38
N ILE A 266 1.41 -3.78 -5.29
CA ILE A 266 2.22 -3.81 -4.07
C ILE A 266 1.49 -3.12 -2.92
N GLY A 267 1.00 -1.90 -3.12
CA GLY A 267 0.39 -1.10 -2.05
C GLY A 267 -0.90 -1.68 -1.47
N LEU A 268 -1.72 -2.37 -2.27
CA LEU A 268 -2.98 -2.98 -1.79
C LEU A 268 -2.68 -4.13 -0.83
N ILE A 269 -1.84 -5.07 -1.26
CA ILE A 269 -1.50 -6.24 -0.45
C ILE A 269 -0.57 -5.85 0.70
N GLN A 270 0.40 -4.95 0.53
CA GLN A 270 1.24 -4.47 1.64
C GLN A 270 0.40 -3.85 2.76
N LYS A 271 -0.54 -2.96 2.42
CA LYS A 271 -1.38 -2.25 3.40
C LYS A 271 -2.39 -3.18 4.08
N HIS A 272 -2.92 -4.16 3.36
CA HIS A 272 -4.02 -5.02 3.80
C HIS A 272 -3.67 -6.51 3.86
N TYR A 273 -2.39 -6.84 4.04
CA TYR A 273 -1.92 -8.22 3.98
C TYR A 273 -2.69 -9.11 4.95
N ASP A 274 -2.88 -8.66 6.20
CA ASP A 274 -3.57 -9.44 7.22
C ASP A 274 -5.05 -9.65 6.90
N ASP A 275 -5.72 -8.69 6.24
CA ASP A 275 -7.11 -8.84 5.82
C ASP A 275 -7.24 -9.94 4.75
N TYR A 276 -6.33 -9.98 3.77
CA TYR A 276 -6.34 -10.97 2.70
C TYR A 276 -5.76 -12.33 3.12
N ALA A 277 -4.71 -12.35 3.94
CA ALA A 277 -4.05 -13.57 4.39
C ALA A 277 -4.95 -14.40 5.32
N ASN A 278 -5.89 -13.75 6.02
CA ASN A 278 -6.92 -14.38 6.84
C ASN A 278 -8.29 -14.50 6.11
N GLY A 279 -8.28 -14.23 4.81
CA GLY A 279 -9.45 -14.32 3.95
C GLY A 279 -9.76 -15.75 3.47
N THR A 280 -10.58 -15.84 2.43
CA THR A 280 -10.96 -17.09 1.78
C THR A 280 -10.68 -17.03 0.29
N PHE A 281 -10.20 -18.14 -0.27
CA PHE A 281 -9.97 -18.29 -1.70
C PHE A 281 -10.95 -19.31 -2.26
N ALA A 282 -11.69 -18.90 -3.29
CA ALA A 282 -12.63 -19.75 -4.01
C ALA A 282 -12.31 -19.69 -5.51
N ILE A 283 -12.63 -20.76 -6.23
CA ILE A 283 -12.47 -20.78 -7.68
C ILE A 283 -13.77 -21.13 -8.38
N SER A 284 -13.89 -20.70 -9.63
CA SER A 284 -14.92 -21.11 -10.57
C SER A 284 -14.25 -21.56 -11.87
N VAL A 285 -14.74 -22.66 -12.44
CA VAL A 285 -14.19 -23.27 -13.65
C VAL A 285 -15.30 -23.35 -14.69
N VAL A 286 -15.01 -22.92 -15.91
CA VAL A 286 -15.88 -23.11 -17.07
C VAL A 286 -15.08 -23.74 -18.19
N TYR A 287 -15.70 -24.67 -18.90
CA TYR A 287 -15.07 -25.42 -19.97
C TYR A 287 -16.09 -25.66 -21.10
N THR A 288 -15.60 -25.82 -22.33
CA THR A 288 -16.43 -26.16 -23.49
C THR A 288 -15.66 -27.08 -24.44
N SER A 289 -16.35 -28.05 -25.02
CA SER A 289 -15.81 -28.88 -26.11
C SER A 289 -16.02 -28.15 -27.44
N GLY A 290 -14.95 -27.59 -28.00
CA GLY A 290 -14.93 -26.90 -29.30
C GLY A 290 -15.61 -25.52 -29.33
N PHE A 291 -14.83 -24.43 -29.29
CA PHE A 291 -15.33 -23.10 -29.66
C PHE A 291 -14.22 -22.16 -30.16
N GLN A 292 -14.62 -21.20 -31.01
CA GLN A 292 -13.80 -20.08 -31.48
C GLN A 292 -14.15 -18.83 -30.65
N SER A 293 -13.14 -18.23 -30.00
CA SER A 293 -13.16 -17.02 -29.14
C SER A 293 -13.44 -17.23 -27.64
N THR A 294 -12.34 -17.15 -26.87
CA THR A 294 -12.25 -17.28 -25.40
C THR A 294 -12.75 -16.06 -24.63
N PHE A 295 -12.90 -14.92 -25.30
CA PHE A 295 -13.15 -13.62 -24.68
C PHE A 295 -14.57 -13.46 -24.11
N GLU A 296 -15.61 -13.71 -24.90
CA GLU A 296 -17.00 -13.50 -24.46
C GLU A 296 -17.46 -14.54 -23.44
N SER A 297 -16.90 -15.76 -23.51
CA SER A 297 -17.23 -16.85 -22.58
C SER A 297 -16.63 -16.61 -21.19
N LEU A 298 -15.39 -16.10 -21.12
CA LEU A 298 -14.71 -15.75 -19.87
C LEU A 298 -15.43 -14.59 -19.14
N ILE A 299 -15.76 -13.51 -19.87
CA ILE A 299 -16.55 -12.40 -19.32
C ILE A 299 -17.93 -12.91 -18.89
N ASN A 300 -18.64 -13.67 -19.73
CA ASN A 300 -19.95 -14.21 -19.37
C ASN A 300 -19.90 -15.16 -18.18
N THR A 301 -18.80 -15.88 -17.97
CA THR A 301 -18.58 -16.74 -16.80
C THR A 301 -18.46 -15.91 -15.54
N VAL A 302 -17.57 -14.91 -15.57
CA VAL A 302 -17.39 -13.96 -14.48
C VAL A 302 -18.70 -13.25 -14.16
N VAL A 303 -19.43 -12.79 -15.18
CA VAL A 303 -20.76 -12.17 -15.05
C VAL A 303 -21.78 -13.15 -14.46
N LYS A 304 -21.93 -14.37 -14.99
CA LYS A 304 -22.91 -15.36 -14.52
C LYS A 304 -22.68 -15.70 -13.05
N TRP A 305 -21.42 -15.77 -12.62
CA TRP A 305 -21.08 -16.00 -11.22
C TRP A 305 -21.35 -14.75 -10.36
N SER A 306 -21.00 -13.57 -10.86
CA SER A 306 -21.32 -12.29 -10.21
C SER A 306 -22.82 -12.12 -10.03
N VAL A 307 -23.65 -12.60 -10.96
CA VAL A 307 -25.11 -12.47 -10.91
C VAL A 307 -25.78 -13.66 -10.19
N GLY A 308 -25.17 -14.85 -10.16
CA GLY A 308 -25.85 -16.11 -9.87
C GLY A 308 -25.55 -16.80 -8.53
N SER A 309 -24.44 -16.51 -7.83
CA SER A 309 -24.08 -17.28 -6.63
C SER A 309 -23.33 -16.49 -5.55
N LEU A 310 -24.04 -15.74 -4.70
CA LEU A 310 -23.49 -15.14 -3.47
C LEU A 310 -22.65 -13.86 -3.68
N LEU A 311 -23.23 -12.84 -4.33
CA LEU A 311 -22.94 -11.45 -3.96
C LEU A 311 -23.88 -11.03 -2.81
N ASP A 312 -23.77 -11.69 -1.66
CA ASP A 312 -24.33 -11.15 -0.41
C ASP A 312 -23.60 -9.83 -0.10
N GLY A 313 -24.03 -8.74 -0.74
CA GLY A 313 -23.55 -7.37 -0.51
C GLY A 313 -22.25 -6.95 -1.24
N VAL A 314 -21.57 -7.81 -1.99
CA VAL A 314 -20.33 -7.41 -2.70
C VAL A 314 -20.68 -6.66 -4.00
N GLY A 315 -20.69 -5.34 -3.93
CA GLY A 315 -20.99 -4.46 -5.06
C GLY A 315 -19.88 -4.33 -6.10
N ILE A 316 -18.62 -4.63 -5.75
CA ILE A 316 -17.45 -4.41 -6.63
C ILE A 316 -16.41 -5.55 -6.56
N LEU A 317 -15.81 -5.91 -7.71
CA LEU A 317 -14.68 -6.84 -7.88
C LEU A 317 -13.49 -6.17 -8.57
N ILE A 318 -12.27 -6.44 -8.09
CA ILE A 318 -11.01 -5.97 -8.71
C ILE A 318 -10.36 -7.13 -9.45
N PHE A 319 -10.21 -7.02 -10.76
CA PHE A 319 -9.51 -7.98 -11.60
C PHE A 319 -8.06 -7.58 -11.77
N ILE A 320 -7.17 -8.57 -11.65
CA ILE A 320 -5.72 -8.41 -11.66
C ILE A 320 -5.14 -9.46 -12.62
N GLY A 321 -4.23 -9.05 -13.52
CA GLY A 321 -3.44 -10.00 -14.32
C GLY A 321 -3.27 -9.65 -15.80
N VAL A 322 -2.44 -10.43 -16.50
CA VAL A 322 -2.06 -10.19 -17.91
C VAL A 322 -3.25 -10.40 -18.85
N GLU A 323 -4.10 -11.38 -18.58
CA GLU A 323 -5.30 -11.63 -19.40
C GLU A 323 -6.29 -10.46 -19.33
N VAL A 324 -6.38 -9.81 -18.17
CA VAL A 324 -7.16 -8.59 -17.97
C VAL A 324 -6.57 -7.42 -18.76
N GLY A 325 -5.24 -7.30 -18.78
CA GLY A 325 -4.54 -6.32 -19.63
C GLY A 325 -4.82 -6.52 -21.11
N SER A 326 -4.81 -7.78 -21.58
CA SER A 326 -5.17 -8.10 -22.96
C SER A 326 -6.62 -7.70 -23.27
N LEU A 327 -7.54 -7.88 -22.32
CA LEU A 327 -8.96 -7.51 -22.45
C LEU A 327 -9.16 -6.01 -22.64
N VAL A 328 -8.36 -5.19 -21.95
CA VAL A 328 -8.32 -3.73 -22.14
C VAL A 328 -7.73 -3.35 -23.51
N MET A 329 -6.73 -4.10 -23.98
CA MET A 329 -5.96 -3.78 -25.19
C MET A 329 -6.59 -4.28 -26.51
N THR A 330 -7.31 -5.41 -26.51
CA THR A 330 -7.81 -6.07 -27.73
C THR A 330 -9.29 -5.81 -28.01
N GLY A 331 -10.07 -5.27 -27.06
CA GLY A 331 -11.53 -5.22 -27.15
C GLY A 331 -12.19 -3.97 -26.57
N SER A 332 -12.22 -2.88 -27.37
CA SER A 332 -13.26 -1.83 -27.38
C SER A 332 -13.99 -1.54 -26.05
N LEU A 333 -13.27 -1.08 -25.02
CA LEU A 333 -13.86 -0.24 -23.97
C LEU A 333 -13.80 1.21 -24.48
N VAL A 334 -14.78 1.61 -25.29
CA VAL A 334 -14.93 3.02 -25.70
C VAL A 334 -15.69 3.75 -24.59
N PRO A 335 -15.26 4.91 -24.09
CA PRO A 335 -13.96 5.23 -23.51
C PRO A 335 -13.88 4.65 -22.08
N GLY A 336 -13.20 3.52 -21.91
CA GLY A 336 -12.78 2.95 -20.64
C GLY A 336 -13.86 2.41 -19.70
N ALA A 337 -15.16 2.48 -20.05
CA ALA A 337 -16.24 1.87 -19.28
C ALA A 337 -17.33 1.21 -20.17
N ARG A 338 -17.90 0.07 -19.76
CA ARG A 338 -18.96 -0.65 -20.50
C ARG A 338 -19.93 -1.36 -19.57
N ILE A 339 -21.24 -1.33 -19.85
CA ILE A 339 -22.18 -2.26 -19.19
C ILE A 339 -22.29 -3.56 -19.97
N LEU A 340 -22.15 -4.68 -19.28
CA LEU A 340 -22.49 -6.01 -19.77
C LEU A 340 -23.36 -6.70 -18.72
N ASN A 341 -24.57 -7.11 -19.10
CA ASN A 341 -25.50 -7.86 -18.25
C ASN A 341 -25.75 -7.22 -16.86
N GLY A 342 -25.87 -5.88 -16.81
CA GLY A 342 -26.10 -5.14 -15.58
C GLY A 342 -24.85 -4.89 -14.71
N VAL A 343 -23.66 -5.27 -15.19
CA VAL A 343 -22.38 -4.99 -14.52
C VAL A 343 -21.66 -3.87 -15.27
N LEU A 344 -21.27 -2.80 -14.57
CA LEU A 344 -20.36 -1.78 -15.12
C LEU A 344 -18.92 -2.27 -15.01
N TRP A 345 -18.25 -2.33 -16.16
CA TRP A 345 -16.84 -2.64 -16.29
C TRP A 345 -16.07 -1.35 -16.51
N MET A 346 -14.98 -1.12 -15.76
CA MET A 346 -14.09 0.04 -15.95
C MET A 346 -12.63 -0.39 -15.98
N ALA A 347 -11.90 0.02 -17.01
CA ALA A 347 -10.46 -0.25 -17.12
C ALA A 347 -9.67 0.74 -16.26
N GLY A 348 -8.97 0.22 -15.26
CA GLY A 348 -8.06 0.99 -14.41
C GLY A 348 -6.59 0.85 -14.85
N PRO A 349 -5.67 1.58 -14.21
CA PRO A 349 -4.24 1.47 -14.47
C PRO A 349 -3.67 0.08 -14.14
N GLY A 350 -2.49 -0.23 -14.68
CA GLY A 350 -1.75 -1.45 -14.30
C GLY A 350 -2.43 -2.77 -14.70
N ASN A 351 -3.18 -2.79 -15.80
CA ASN A 351 -3.97 -3.96 -16.25
C ASN A 351 -5.07 -4.38 -15.26
N THR A 352 -5.65 -3.41 -14.55
CA THR A 352 -6.80 -3.65 -13.69
C THR A 352 -8.11 -3.47 -14.43
N LEU A 353 -9.10 -4.24 -14.02
CA LEU A 353 -10.47 -4.06 -14.45
C LEU A 353 -11.36 -4.08 -13.23
N LEU A 354 -12.24 -3.10 -13.13
CA LEU A 354 -13.23 -3.02 -12.08
C LEU A 354 -14.57 -3.50 -12.61
N ALA A 355 -15.25 -4.38 -11.86
CA ALA A 355 -16.62 -4.80 -12.18
C ALA A 355 -17.56 -4.41 -11.04
N ILE A 356 -18.60 -3.64 -11.35
CA ILE A 356 -19.59 -3.15 -10.40
C ILE A 356 -20.96 -3.71 -10.77
N ALA A 357 -21.52 -4.61 -9.96
CA ALA A 357 -22.77 -5.30 -10.26
C ALA A 357 -24.00 -4.39 -10.12
N ALA A 358 -25.15 -4.80 -10.66
CA ALA A 358 -26.40 -4.02 -10.74
C ALA A 358 -26.96 -3.49 -9.40
N GLY A 359 -26.50 -4.01 -8.25
CA GLY A 359 -26.80 -3.46 -6.92
C GLY A 359 -25.84 -2.36 -6.44
N GLY A 360 -24.82 -2.03 -7.24
CA GLY A 360 -23.72 -1.10 -6.94
C GLY A 360 -23.63 0.11 -7.86
N ILE A 361 -24.29 0.11 -9.04
CA ILE A 361 -24.31 1.24 -10.00
C ILE A 361 -25.62 1.24 -10.77
N ALA A 362 -26.16 2.43 -11.06
CA ALA A 362 -27.46 2.57 -11.73
C ALA A 362 -27.38 2.54 -13.28
N SER A 363 -26.31 3.07 -13.89
CA SER A 363 -26.09 3.02 -15.35
C SER A 363 -24.71 3.55 -15.77
N ALA A 364 -24.14 3.03 -16.87
CA ALA A 364 -22.99 3.60 -17.57
C ALA A 364 -23.40 4.87 -18.29
N GLY A 365 -22.55 5.88 -18.19
CA GLY A 365 -22.65 7.07 -19.01
C GLY A 365 -22.22 6.79 -20.45
N SER A 366 -22.73 7.59 -21.38
CA SER A 366 -22.27 7.60 -22.78
C SER A 366 -21.54 8.90 -23.13
N ARG A 367 -21.53 9.87 -22.21
CA ARG A 367 -20.99 11.21 -22.42
C ARG A 367 -19.81 11.45 -21.51
N SER A 368 -18.79 12.09 -22.05
CA SER A 368 -17.59 12.48 -21.33
C SER A 368 -17.06 13.80 -21.87
N LYS A 369 -16.65 14.71 -20.97
CA LYS A 369 -16.00 15.97 -21.33
C LYS A 369 -14.83 16.26 -20.39
N VAL A 370 -13.81 16.96 -20.88
CA VAL A 370 -12.78 17.53 -19.98
C VAL A 370 -13.45 18.59 -19.10
N ILE A 371 -13.07 18.68 -17.82
CA ILE A 371 -13.57 19.74 -16.93
C ILE A 371 -13.37 21.12 -17.58
N SER A 372 -14.32 22.05 -17.44
CA SER A 372 -14.18 23.37 -18.07
C SER A 372 -13.01 24.15 -17.47
N GLU A 373 -12.45 25.11 -18.21
CA GLU A 373 -11.38 25.98 -17.68
C GLU A 373 -11.88 26.81 -16.49
N GLU A 374 -13.15 27.22 -16.53
CA GLU A 374 -13.81 27.98 -15.47
C GLU A 374 -13.92 27.17 -14.18
N ASP A 375 -14.47 25.95 -14.24
CA ASP A 375 -14.60 25.07 -13.07
C ASP A 375 -13.23 24.68 -12.49
N TYR A 376 -12.25 24.43 -13.37
CA TYR A 376 -10.89 24.08 -12.97
C TYR A 376 -10.18 25.23 -12.24
N ARG A 377 -10.28 26.46 -12.75
CA ARG A 377 -9.71 27.65 -12.10
C ARG A 377 -10.42 27.98 -10.81
N TRP A 378 -11.75 27.87 -10.79
CA TRP A 378 -12.55 28.07 -9.59
C TRP A 378 -12.08 27.13 -8.47
N ALA A 379 -12.01 25.83 -8.72
CA ALA A 379 -11.58 24.87 -7.69
C ALA A 379 -10.16 25.14 -7.19
N ASN A 380 -9.22 25.46 -8.11
CA ASN A 380 -7.86 25.83 -7.73
C ASN A 380 -7.82 27.10 -6.87
N ASN A 381 -8.59 28.12 -7.20
CA ASN A 381 -8.59 29.38 -6.46
C ASN A 381 -9.23 29.23 -5.07
N GLU A 382 -10.29 28.43 -4.96
CA GLU A 382 -11.03 28.26 -3.71
C GLU A 382 -10.32 27.29 -2.74
N VAL A 383 -9.80 26.16 -3.25
CA VAL A 383 -9.39 25.03 -2.41
C VAL A 383 -7.95 24.61 -2.67
N PHE A 384 -7.60 24.27 -3.91
CA PHE A 384 -6.41 23.46 -4.20
C PHE A 384 -5.12 24.27 -4.41
N ASN A 385 -5.20 25.58 -4.66
CA ASN A 385 -4.05 26.47 -4.82
C ASN A 385 -3.02 25.98 -5.88
N GLY A 386 -3.52 25.47 -7.00
CA GLY A 386 -2.68 25.00 -8.12
C GLY A 386 -2.16 23.58 -7.99
N THR A 387 -2.57 22.83 -6.97
CA THR A 387 -2.15 21.43 -6.80
C THR A 387 -3.04 20.44 -7.54
N LEU A 388 -4.19 20.82 -8.12
CA LEU A 388 -4.99 19.85 -8.88
C LEU A 388 -4.18 19.18 -10.00
N PRO A 389 -4.49 17.90 -10.35
CA PRO A 389 -3.92 17.28 -11.54
C PRO A 389 -4.14 18.13 -12.78
N PRO A 390 -3.26 18.04 -13.79
CA PRO A 390 -3.41 18.76 -15.05
C PRO A 390 -4.83 18.63 -15.61
N ARG A 391 -5.41 19.77 -16.03
CA ARG A 391 -6.82 19.87 -16.42
C ARG A 391 -7.24 18.83 -17.46
N ASP A 392 -6.38 18.55 -18.43
CA ASP A 392 -6.58 17.57 -19.50
C ASP A 392 -6.70 16.12 -18.99
N LYS A 393 -6.22 15.84 -17.78
CA LYS A 393 -6.43 14.56 -17.11
C LYS A 393 -7.79 14.44 -16.44
N ILE A 394 -8.49 15.54 -16.12
CA ILE A 394 -9.76 15.49 -15.40
C ILE A 394 -10.94 15.46 -16.38
N ARG A 395 -11.69 14.36 -16.36
CA ARG A 395 -12.87 14.14 -17.21
C ARG A 395 -14.13 14.05 -16.35
N ILE A 396 -15.22 14.64 -16.79
CA ILE A 396 -16.55 14.50 -16.17
C ILE A 396 -17.38 13.56 -17.05
N THR A 397 -18.06 12.60 -16.44
CA THR A 397 -18.90 11.61 -17.15
C THR A 397 -20.32 11.59 -16.59
N ASP A 398 -21.28 11.14 -17.40
CA ASP A 398 -22.66 10.91 -16.97
C ASP A 398 -22.91 9.48 -16.46
N THR A 399 -21.85 8.78 -16.03
CA THR A 399 -21.95 7.49 -15.34
C THR A 399 -22.54 7.68 -13.95
N LYS A 400 -23.45 6.79 -13.54
CA LYS A 400 -24.20 6.88 -12.28
C LYS A 400 -23.69 5.87 -11.26
N GLY A 401 -23.21 6.33 -10.11
CA GLY A 401 -22.87 5.47 -8.96
C GLY A 401 -24.08 4.73 -8.36
N LYS A 402 -23.83 3.92 -7.32
CA LYS A 402 -24.89 3.34 -6.46
C LYS A 402 -25.77 4.45 -5.90
N ASP A 403 -27.08 4.26 -5.87
CA ASP A 403 -28.03 5.22 -5.28
C ASP A 403 -27.90 6.65 -5.86
N GLY A 404 -27.36 6.77 -7.08
CA GLY A 404 -27.10 8.05 -7.73
C GLY A 404 -25.85 8.80 -7.25
N ARG A 405 -25.02 8.21 -6.37
CA ARG A 405 -23.82 8.85 -5.82
C ARG A 405 -22.78 9.14 -6.90
N ALA A 406 -22.04 10.23 -6.71
CA ALA A 406 -20.88 10.53 -7.53
C ALA A 406 -19.69 9.66 -7.10
N PHE A 407 -18.73 9.47 -8.00
CA PHE A 407 -17.47 8.81 -7.68
C PHE A 407 -16.35 9.16 -8.65
N THR A 408 -15.12 9.16 -8.15
CA THR A 408 -13.91 9.40 -8.93
C THR A 408 -13.17 8.12 -9.23
N PHE A 409 -12.73 7.94 -10.48
CA PHE A 409 -12.01 6.74 -10.92
C PHE A 409 -10.83 7.06 -11.85
N PRO A 410 -9.62 6.55 -11.56
CA PRO A 410 -8.47 6.64 -12.44
C PRO A 410 -8.57 5.63 -13.59
N MET A 411 -8.31 6.09 -14.81
CA MET A 411 -8.43 5.30 -16.03
C MET A 411 -7.07 4.77 -16.50
N SER A 412 -7.09 3.69 -17.29
CA SER A 412 -5.87 3.11 -17.88
C SER A 412 -5.09 4.06 -18.79
N ASP A 413 -5.75 5.06 -19.38
CA ASP A 413 -5.13 6.09 -20.23
C ASP A 413 -4.49 7.24 -19.42
N GLY A 414 -4.51 7.16 -18.09
CA GLY A 414 -3.97 8.17 -17.18
C GLY A 414 -4.91 9.35 -16.92
N SER A 415 -6.11 9.36 -17.50
CA SER A 415 -7.17 10.30 -17.13
C SER A 415 -7.84 9.89 -15.81
N ILE A 416 -8.55 10.84 -15.21
CA ILE A 416 -9.28 10.71 -13.94
C ILE A 416 -10.72 11.13 -14.24
N THR A 417 -11.66 10.20 -14.08
CA THR A 417 -13.08 10.44 -14.33
C THR A 417 -13.81 10.81 -13.06
N LEU A 418 -14.54 11.93 -13.07
CA LEU A 418 -15.54 12.32 -12.09
C LEU A 418 -16.91 11.88 -12.63
N ASN A 419 -17.45 10.80 -12.08
CA ASN A 419 -18.68 10.17 -12.55
C ASN A 419 -19.86 10.76 -11.78
N VAL A 420 -20.62 11.66 -12.42
CA VAL A 420 -21.61 12.52 -11.76
C VAL A 420 -23.03 12.33 -12.30
N GLY A 421 -23.28 11.31 -13.13
CA GLY A 421 -24.56 11.17 -13.83
C GLY A 421 -25.77 10.94 -12.93
N GLY A 422 -25.56 10.53 -11.68
CA GLY A 422 -26.62 10.38 -10.69
C GLY A 422 -26.98 11.70 -9.99
N MET A 423 -26.15 12.74 -10.14
CA MET A 423 -26.37 14.07 -9.60
C MET A 423 -27.10 14.95 -10.64
N PRO A 424 -28.34 15.39 -10.37
CA PRO A 424 -29.12 16.15 -11.35
C PRO A 424 -28.40 17.42 -11.82
N GLY A 425 -28.25 17.58 -13.14
CA GLY A 425 -27.66 18.78 -13.76
C GLY A 425 -26.14 18.91 -13.68
N MET A 426 -25.47 18.15 -12.82
CA MET A 426 -24.03 18.27 -12.56
C MET A 426 -23.16 17.94 -13.78
N PHE A 427 -23.60 17.02 -14.65
CA PHE A 427 -22.86 16.76 -15.89
C PHE A 427 -22.81 18.00 -16.79
N GLU A 428 -23.90 18.75 -16.89
CA GLU A 428 -23.93 19.98 -17.71
C GLU A 428 -23.22 21.13 -17.00
N ASN A 429 -23.56 21.35 -15.73
CA ASN A 429 -23.00 22.38 -14.88
C ASN A 429 -22.42 21.76 -13.59
N PRO A 430 -21.12 21.41 -13.55
CA PRO A 430 -20.51 20.75 -12.40
C PRO A 430 -20.67 21.55 -11.09
N GLN A 431 -20.63 22.88 -11.18
CA GLN A 431 -20.83 23.77 -10.04
C GLN A 431 -22.28 23.86 -9.54
N SER A 432 -23.26 23.20 -10.19
CA SER A 432 -24.63 23.13 -9.66
C SER A 432 -24.71 22.42 -8.30
N ASN A 433 -23.69 21.63 -7.96
CA ASN A 433 -23.47 21.04 -6.64
C ASN A 433 -21.97 21.14 -6.29
N GLN A 434 -21.57 22.33 -5.82
CA GLN A 434 -20.18 22.65 -5.48
C GLN A 434 -19.58 21.73 -4.39
N PRO A 435 -20.30 21.37 -3.30
CA PRO A 435 -19.77 20.45 -2.29
C PRO A 435 -19.34 19.11 -2.90
N THR A 436 -20.22 18.44 -3.64
CA THR A 436 -19.89 17.17 -4.28
C THR A 436 -18.80 17.30 -5.33
N LEU A 437 -18.78 18.40 -6.11
CA LEU A 437 -17.68 18.64 -7.04
C LEU A 437 -16.32 18.72 -6.33
N ILE A 438 -16.24 19.42 -5.20
CA ILE A 438 -15.00 19.52 -4.42
C ILE A 438 -14.62 18.19 -3.80
N HIS A 439 -15.57 17.43 -3.28
CA HIS A 439 -15.34 16.07 -2.79
C HIS A 439 -14.68 15.19 -3.85
N GLU A 440 -15.29 15.12 -5.04
CA GLU A 440 -14.75 14.31 -6.14
C GLU A 440 -13.39 14.83 -6.65
N LEU A 441 -13.15 16.14 -6.62
CA LEU A 441 -11.85 16.74 -6.95
C LEU A 441 -10.78 16.44 -5.89
N VAL A 442 -11.13 16.25 -4.61
CA VAL A 442 -10.17 15.76 -3.62
C VAL A 442 -9.73 14.35 -3.96
N HIS A 443 -10.62 13.47 -4.42
CA HIS A 443 -10.22 12.17 -4.92
C HIS A 443 -9.32 12.26 -6.15
N ALA A 444 -9.58 13.18 -7.08
CA ALA A 444 -8.67 13.43 -8.20
C ALA A 444 -7.30 13.93 -7.71
N TRP A 445 -7.27 14.82 -6.72
CA TRP A 445 -6.05 15.28 -6.07
C TRP A 445 -5.28 14.14 -5.40
N GLN A 446 -5.96 13.24 -4.69
CA GLN A 446 -5.35 12.05 -4.07
C GLN A 446 -4.73 11.14 -5.13
N ILE A 447 -5.44 10.86 -6.22
CA ILE A 447 -4.92 10.07 -7.36
C ILE A 447 -3.65 10.71 -7.93
N HIS A 448 -3.55 12.04 -7.93
CA HIS A 448 -2.39 12.75 -8.50
C HIS A 448 -1.15 12.73 -7.60
N HIS A 449 -1.32 12.84 -6.27
CA HIS A 449 -0.21 13.01 -5.32
C HIS A 449 0.20 11.74 -4.60
N THR A 450 -0.64 10.72 -4.61
CA THR A 450 -0.25 9.39 -4.13
C THR A 450 0.33 8.61 -5.32
N PRO A 451 1.51 7.95 -5.18
CA PRO A 451 1.93 6.96 -6.17
C PRO A 451 0.76 6.01 -6.36
N PHE A 452 0.27 5.82 -7.59
CA PHE A 452 -0.93 5.04 -7.84
C PHE A 452 -0.78 3.66 -7.20
N GLN A 453 -1.45 3.45 -6.08
CA GLN A 453 -1.53 2.18 -5.40
C GLN A 453 -2.98 1.75 -5.51
N LEU A 454 -3.22 0.49 -5.89
CA LEU A 454 -4.56 -0.09 -5.81
C LEU A 454 -5.22 0.02 -4.43
N SER A 455 -4.46 0.35 -3.37
CA SER A 455 -5.00 0.73 -2.06
C SER A 455 -5.95 1.93 -2.18
N LEU A 456 -5.66 2.92 -3.04
CA LEU A 456 -6.52 4.06 -3.29
C LEU A 456 -7.83 3.64 -3.98
N LEU A 457 -7.71 2.75 -4.97
CA LEU A 457 -8.84 2.17 -5.67
C LEU A 457 -9.70 1.32 -4.73
N ALA A 458 -9.09 0.54 -3.83
CA ALA A 458 -9.78 -0.29 -2.83
C ALA A 458 -10.42 0.53 -1.71
N ASP A 459 -9.79 1.62 -1.25
CA ASP A 459 -10.34 2.53 -0.24
C ASP A 459 -11.53 3.35 -0.81
N ALA A 460 -11.41 3.84 -2.05
CA ALA A 460 -12.52 4.46 -2.79
C ALA A 460 -13.66 3.48 -3.12
N LEU A 461 -13.37 2.17 -3.07
CA LEU A 461 -14.35 1.09 -3.23
C LEU A 461 -15.08 0.75 -1.95
N ALA A 462 -14.33 0.71 -0.85
CA ALA A 462 -14.87 0.46 0.49
C ALA A 462 -15.91 1.53 0.84
N SER A 463 -15.73 2.77 0.37
CA SER A 463 -16.68 3.86 0.60
C SER A 463 -17.98 3.75 -0.18
N GLN A 464 -17.96 3.20 -1.40
CA GLN A 464 -19.14 2.88 -2.20
C GLN A 464 -20.02 1.82 -1.52
N LEU A 465 -19.41 0.88 -0.79
CA LEU A 465 -20.10 -0.21 -0.08
C LEU A 465 -20.69 0.22 1.27
N ARG A 466 -20.09 1.21 1.94
CA ARG A 466 -20.33 1.55 3.37
C ARG A 466 -21.55 2.42 3.69
N GLY A 467 -22.36 2.82 2.71
CA GLY A 467 -23.60 3.60 2.89
C GLY A 467 -23.71 4.39 4.21
N SER A 468 -23.42 5.69 4.20
CA SER A 468 -23.54 6.66 5.32
C SER A 468 -22.54 6.62 6.49
N THR A 469 -21.75 5.56 6.72
CA THR A 469 -20.80 5.51 7.88
C THR A 469 -19.36 5.95 7.57
N SER A 470 -19.00 6.14 6.29
CA SER A 470 -17.61 6.43 5.88
C SER A 470 -17.19 7.90 6.02
N TYR A 471 -18.14 8.78 6.31
CA TYR A 471 -17.96 10.24 6.35
C TYR A 471 -17.63 10.80 7.73
N ASP A 472 -17.73 9.97 8.79
CA ASP A 472 -17.38 10.39 10.14
C ASP A 472 -15.85 10.42 10.29
N TYR A 473 -15.28 11.62 10.31
CA TYR A 473 -13.86 11.86 10.58
C TYR A 473 -13.63 12.22 12.05
N PRO A 474 -12.47 11.84 12.62
CA PRO A 474 -12.15 12.13 14.01
C PRO A 474 -11.94 13.64 14.26
N ASP A 475 -11.88 14.03 15.53
CA ASP A 475 -11.49 15.39 15.90
C ASP A 475 -10.12 15.75 15.32
N ALA A 476 -9.95 17.03 14.95
CA ALA A 476 -8.72 17.52 14.35
C ALA A 476 -7.49 17.18 15.21
N GLY A 477 -6.49 16.52 14.62
CA GLY A 477 -5.29 16.09 15.33
C GLY A 477 -4.59 14.89 14.69
N LEU A 478 -5.35 13.97 14.12
CA LEU A 478 -4.80 12.82 13.39
C LEU A 478 -4.06 13.29 12.13
N PRO A 479 -2.84 12.80 11.81
CA PRO A 479 -2.16 13.14 10.57
C PRO A 479 -3.01 12.80 9.34
N PHE A 480 -2.91 13.61 8.28
CA PHE A 480 -3.76 13.49 7.09
C PHE A 480 -3.68 12.09 6.44
N LYS A 481 -2.45 11.59 6.24
CA LYS A 481 -2.16 10.24 5.73
C LYS A 481 -2.69 9.08 6.57
N ASP A 482 -2.99 9.31 7.85
CA ASP A 482 -3.49 8.27 8.77
C ASP A 482 -5.03 8.23 8.76
N MET A 483 -5.70 9.20 8.13
CA MET A 483 -7.14 9.18 7.85
C MET A 483 -7.45 8.38 6.58
N ASN A 484 -8.65 7.83 6.49
CA ASN A 484 -9.11 7.22 5.25
C ASN A 484 -9.45 8.28 4.19
N LEU A 485 -9.52 7.88 2.92
CA LEU A 485 -9.68 8.82 1.79
C LEU A 485 -10.98 9.61 1.83
N GLU A 486 -12.08 9.00 2.29
CA GLU A 486 -13.37 9.67 2.41
C GLU A 486 -13.37 10.68 3.56
N GLN A 487 -12.70 10.37 4.66
CA GLN A 487 -12.51 11.33 5.76
C GLN A 487 -11.72 12.54 5.28
N GLN A 488 -10.65 12.31 4.52
CA GLN A 488 -9.87 13.38 3.89
C GLN A 488 -10.74 14.25 2.96
N ALA A 489 -11.52 13.63 2.06
CA ALA A 489 -12.40 14.34 1.14
C ALA A 489 -13.54 15.07 1.86
N GLN A 490 -14.17 14.43 2.84
CA GLN A 490 -15.29 15.01 3.60
C GLN A 490 -14.85 16.19 4.47
N ILE A 491 -13.64 16.18 5.02
CA ILE A 491 -13.09 17.35 5.74
C ILE A 491 -13.05 18.58 4.83
N VAL A 492 -12.62 18.40 3.57
CA VAL A 492 -12.52 19.50 2.60
C VAL A 492 -13.91 19.91 2.11
N GLU A 493 -14.80 18.95 1.84
CA GLU A 493 -16.21 19.21 1.51
C GLU A 493 -16.87 20.04 2.62
N ASP A 494 -16.77 19.61 3.88
CA ASP A 494 -17.39 20.30 5.00
C ASP A 494 -16.78 21.70 5.23
N TRP A 495 -15.45 21.83 5.12
CA TRP A 495 -14.78 23.14 5.22
C TRP A 495 -15.27 24.13 4.17
N TRP A 496 -15.55 23.63 2.96
CA TRP A 496 -16.09 24.46 1.90
C TRP A 496 -17.61 24.64 1.94
N THR A 497 -18.36 23.73 2.55
CA THR A 497 -19.82 23.78 2.53
C THR A 497 -20.34 24.89 3.45
N ASP A 498 -21.32 25.67 2.97
CA ASP A 498 -22.02 26.67 3.79
C ASP A 498 -22.78 25.94 4.91
N PRO A 499 -22.59 26.29 6.19
CA PRO A 499 -23.29 25.63 7.29
C PRO A 499 -24.83 25.75 7.21
N ASN A 500 -25.35 26.69 6.42
CA ASN A 500 -26.78 26.88 6.19
C ASN A 500 -27.31 26.24 4.90
N ASP A 501 -26.47 25.54 4.13
CA ASP A 501 -26.91 24.84 2.93
C ASP A 501 -27.85 23.69 3.30
N LYS A 502 -29.13 23.84 2.95
CA LYS A 502 -30.18 22.84 3.21
C LYS A 502 -30.28 21.78 2.11
N ILE A 503 -29.67 22.03 0.95
CA ILE A 503 -29.72 21.16 -0.22
C ILE A 503 -28.55 20.17 -0.15
N HIS A 504 -27.37 20.65 0.24
CA HIS A 504 -26.14 19.88 0.41
C HIS A 504 -25.51 20.14 1.78
N PRO A 505 -26.13 19.70 2.89
CA PRO A 505 -25.64 19.99 4.23
C PRO A 505 -24.31 19.26 4.53
N ARG A 506 -23.51 19.87 5.42
CA ARG A 506 -22.32 19.22 6.01
C ARG A 506 -22.70 17.86 6.62
N ARG A 507 -21.83 16.87 6.46
CA ARG A 507 -22.07 15.50 6.95
C ARG A 507 -21.23 15.15 8.17
N GLY A 508 -20.10 15.81 8.36
CA GLY A 508 -19.20 15.58 9.47
C GLY A 508 -19.40 16.56 10.62
N ARG A 509 -18.36 16.68 11.46
CA ARG A 509 -18.40 17.38 12.74
C ARG A 509 -18.01 18.85 12.66
N MET A 510 -17.60 19.35 11.49
CA MET A 510 -17.05 20.69 11.34
C MET A 510 -18.09 21.79 11.59
N LYS A 511 -17.74 22.67 12.52
CA LYS A 511 -18.50 23.88 12.88
C LYS A 511 -17.81 25.13 12.33
N GLY A 512 -18.49 26.26 12.40
CA GLY A 512 -17.98 27.55 11.93
C GLY A 512 -18.42 27.87 10.51
N GLU A 513 -17.95 29.01 10.02
CA GLU A 513 -18.33 29.56 8.73
C GLU A 513 -17.74 28.78 7.55
N LYS A 514 -18.23 29.09 6.35
CA LYS A 514 -17.66 28.60 5.09
C LYS A 514 -16.21 29.09 4.96
N LYS A 515 -15.26 28.21 4.65
CA LYS A 515 -13.82 28.52 4.57
C LYS A 515 -13.24 29.14 5.83
N ASP A 516 -13.71 28.71 7.00
CA ASP A 516 -13.18 29.21 8.25
C ASP A 516 -11.71 28.79 8.42
N GLU A 517 -10.80 29.76 8.26
CA GLU A 517 -9.35 29.56 8.42
C GLU A 517 -8.94 29.42 9.89
N THR A 518 -9.84 29.75 10.83
CA THR A 518 -9.65 29.55 12.27
C THR A 518 -10.08 28.16 12.72
N SER A 519 -10.76 27.40 11.86
CA SER A 519 -11.14 26.02 12.11
C SER A 519 -9.90 25.16 12.38
N THR A 520 -9.99 24.28 13.37
CA THR A 520 -8.92 23.31 13.68
C THR A 520 -8.66 22.35 12.52
N TYR A 521 -9.63 22.16 11.62
CA TYR A 521 -9.52 21.34 10.42
C TYR A 521 -8.85 22.07 9.24
N PHE A 522 -8.74 23.41 9.27
CA PHE A 522 -8.12 24.18 8.18
C PHE A 522 -6.67 23.76 7.93
N ARG A 523 -5.98 23.22 8.95
CA ARG A 523 -4.65 22.64 8.81
C ARG A 523 -4.54 21.61 7.68
N TYR A 524 -5.58 20.80 7.45
CA TYR A 524 -5.56 19.78 6.39
C TYR A 524 -5.66 20.42 5.00
N ILE A 525 -6.39 21.52 4.87
CA ILE A 525 -6.45 22.28 3.61
C ILE A 525 -5.12 23.01 3.38
N ARG A 526 -4.62 23.72 4.41
CA ARG A 526 -3.41 24.54 4.33
C ARG A 526 -2.15 23.72 4.14
N ASP A 527 -1.96 22.66 4.93
CA ASP A 527 -0.69 21.95 5.04
C ASP A 527 -0.60 20.74 4.10
N ASN A 528 -1.74 20.22 3.62
CA ASN A 528 -1.82 19.07 2.71
C ASN A 528 -2.38 19.44 1.34
N ILE A 529 -3.66 19.81 1.25
CA ILE A 529 -4.33 20.03 -0.05
C ILE A 529 -3.66 21.13 -0.87
N ARG A 530 -3.35 22.28 -0.25
CA ARG A 530 -2.74 23.44 -0.92
C ARG A 530 -1.24 23.30 -1.20
N THR A 531 -0.59 22.28 -0.65
CA THR A 531 0.86 22.05 -0.78
C THR A 531 1.20 20.80 -1.59
N GLY A 532 0.24 19.92 -1.85
CA GLY A 532 0.51 18.63 -2.49
C GLY A 532 1.06 17.57 -1.53
N ASN A 533 1.08 17.82 -0.22
CA ASN A 533 1.62 16.89 0.76
C ASN A 533 0.56 15.86 1.16
N TYR A 534 0.64 14.64 0.61
CA TYR A 534 -0.21 13.51 1.00
C TYR A 534 0.15 12.96 2.38
#